data_AF-A0A3A4P8U0-F1
#
_entry.id   AF-A0A3A4P8U0-F1
#
_cell.length_a   1.000
_cell.length_b   1.000
_cell.length_c   1.000
_cell.angle_alpha   90.00
_cell.angle_beta   90.00
_cell.angle_gamma   90.00
#
_symmetry.space_group_name_H-M   'P 1'
#
loop_
_entity.id
_entity.type
_entity.pdbx_description
1 polymer ?
#
loop_
_entity_poly.entity_id
_entity_poly.type
_entity_poly.pdbx_seq_one_letter_code
_entity_poly.pdbx_strand_id
1 'polypeptide(L)'
;MPGRHLFLARRISFMLEMSAAGSPGRPEAGETAVGQEEKGKKDGDRFSEILGDVRSGEASLAEYTHEVEAALPSSLLDSLGAAARAVSKYAAGEISLNKAEMVARRQADLHPNHPFFFHLCMDYALQRGDELEGDGYTALTKTKADRREEISGEDFLAGLDDVFTRRLSAIERAEEDPFSVFTYLDGGGDHLVNHFLVEDILVSEDRLDTGVLELTLRRGDAVMPLIIAMLGELLREMSPGEIPAGFVFLLRIVGHLKPLDALPVLVEALNTCISVPLHETVLALTKLGSAYPEQVSRELRKLVINPGYGEARLGAIEILGLLRDTPGNLQFLVEELQELEPEDEFYGDMFAFLVSAVLSSSREEAYRAVESALERHKPFLDTRTVYLTRQYLKKRGPTKAGTLVGNILEEDAGDLCKLYPPPEVAARRRTLTLAREEALKKAMLDNLPLLAEVEAKLRTGRDEPCPCGSGRKFRRCCLDSLLEMRELLLARAEAGEGSA
;
A
#
# COMPACT_ATOMS: atom_id res chain seq x y z
N MET A 1 40.00 2.44 9.96
CA MET A 1 40.46 3.14 8.73
C MET A 1 39.71 4.47 8.61
N PRO A 2 40.34 5.62 8.90
CA PRO A 2 39.67 6.92 8.88
C PRO A 2 39.17 7.41 7.49
N GLY A 3 39.66 6.82 6.39
CA GLY A 3 39.27 7.22 5.02
C GLY A 3 37.87 6.77 4.56
N ARG A 4 37.29 5.72 5.16
CA ARG A 4 35.98 5.18 4.75
C ARG A 4 34.81 6.04 5.23
N HIS A 5 34.92 6.61 6.44
CA HIS A 5 33.92 7.51 7.01
C HIS A 5 33.79 8.81 6.23
N LEU A 6 34.88 9.29 5.63
CA LEU A 6 34.87 10.47 4.77
C LEU A 6 34.12 10.24 3.46
N PHE A 7 34.10 9.04 2.90
CA PHE A 7 33.37 8.73 1.66
C PHE A 7 31.87 8.65 1.91
N LEU A 8 31.45 7.93 2.95
CA LEU A 8 30.04 7.81 3.34
C LEU A 8 29.53 9.15 3.90
N ALA A 9 30.25 9.81 4.81
CA ALA A 9 29.91 11.16 5.28
C ALA A 9 29.89 12.17 4.12
N ARG A 10 30.79 12.08 3.13
CA ARG A 10 30.68 12.92 1.93
C ARG A 10 29.46 12.58 1.12
N ARG A 11 29.10 11.31 0.93
CA ARG A 11 27.92 10.89 0.16
C ARG A 11 26.60 11.27 0.85
N ILE A 12 26.57 11.31 2.19
CA ILE A 12 25.38 11.72 2.94
C ILE A 12 25.37 13.23 3.23
N SER A 13 26.51 13.88 3.46
CA SER A 13 26.62 15.35 3.50
C SER A 13 26.31 15.94 2.13
N PHE A 14 26.73 15.26 1.05
CA PHE A 14 26.22 15.45 -0.31
C PHE A 14 24.72 15.24 -0.38
N MET A 15 24.18 14.20 0.28
CA MET A 15 22.73 14.02 0.35
C MET A 15 21.96 15.06 1.20
N LEU A 16 22.63 15.92 1.98
CA LEU A 16 22.01 16.85 2.93
C LEU A 16 22.28 18.32 2.69
N GLU A 17 23.42 18.66 2.10
CA GLU A 17 23.63 19.94 1.45
C GLU A 17 22.55 20.17 0.36
N MET A 18 21.88 19.10 -0.08
CA MET A 18 20.62 19.05 -0.86
C MET A 18 19.38 19.76 -0.29
N SER A 19 19.26 19.98 1.02
CA SER A 19 17.97 20.40 1.65
C SER A 19 18.02 21.77 2.35
N ALA A 20 19.19 22.41 2.42
CA ALA A 20 19.41 23.57 3.30
C ALA A 20 19.17 24.97 2.66
N ALA A 21 18.45 25.09 1.54
CA ALA A 21 18.35 26.35 0.78
C ALA A 21 16.92 26.82 0.42
N GLY A 22 16.06 27.09 1.43
CA GLY A 22 15.04 28.17 1.46
C GLY A 22 13.76 28.12 0.57
N SER A 23 12.58 28.22 1.22
CA SER A 23 11.20 28.35 0.65
C SER A 23 10.79 29.83 0.37
N PRO A 24 9.84 30.18 -0.55
CA PRO A 24 8.38 29.90 -0.38
C PRO A 24 7.53 29.63 -1.66
N GLY A 25 6.42 28.86 -1.48
CA GLY A 25 5.20 28.95 -2.31
C GLY A 25 4.58 27.62 -2.77
N ARG A 26 3.35 27.30 -2.33
CA ARG A 26 2.56 26.10 -2.70
C ARG A 26 1.52 26.44 -3.80
N PRO A 27 1.32 25.60 -4.85
CA PRO A 27 0.09 25.59 -5.63
C PRO A 27 -0.80 24.37 -5.32
N GLU A 28 -2.08 24.53 -5.70
CA GLU A 28 -3.24 23.69 -5.38
C GLU A 28 -3.37 22.42 -6.25
N ALA A 29 -4.11 21.44 -5.73
CA ALA A 29 -4.25 20.08 -6.28
C ALA A 29 -5.41 19.94 -7.27
N GLY A 30 -5.16 19.20 -8.35
CA GLY A 30 -6.16 18.77 -9.34
C GLY A 30 -5.52 18.03 -10.51
N GLU A 31 -5.04 16.81 -10.30
CA GLU A 31 -4.59 15.92 -11.40
C GLU A 31 -5.25 14.53 -11.24
N THR A 32 -5.75 13.99 -12.34
CA THR A 32 -6.44 12.69 -12.44
C THR A 32 -5.42 11.53 -12.52
N ALA A 33 -5.85 10.31 -12.19
CA ALA A 33 -5.00 9.11 -12.03
C ALA A 33 -4.10 8.80 -13.26
N VAL A 34 -4.56 9.05 -14.48
CA VAL A 34 -3.76 8.83 -15.71
C VAL A 34 -2.59 9.82 -15.83
N GLY A 35 -2.69 10.99 -15.20
CA GLY A 35 -1.59 11.97 -15.14
C GLY A 35 -0.49 11.59 -14.14
N GLN A 36 -0.78 10.72 -13.18
CA GLN A 36 0.18 10.36 -12.12
C GLN A 36 1.24 9.35 -12.61
N GLU A 37 0.88 8.40 -13.47
CA GLU A 37 1.83 7.43 -14.05
C GLU A 37 2.85 8.09 -15.00
N GLU A 38 2.39 8.96 -15.92
CA GLU A 38 3.31 9.69 -16.82
C GLU A 38 4.22 10.67 -16.04
N LYS A 39 3.79 11.13 -14.87
CA LYS A 39 4.54 12.03 -13.99
C LYS A 39 5.61 11.28 -13.21
N GLY A 40 5.26 10.15 -12.58
CA GLY A 40 6.24 9.33 -11.83
C GLY A 40 7.41 8.86 -12.70
N LYS A 41 7.14 8.45 -13.95
CA LYS A 41 8.19 8.07 -14.89
C LYS A 41 9.12 9.22 -15.29
N LYS A 42 8.55 10.42 -15.52
CA LYS A 42 9.34 11.63 -15.84
C LYS A 42 10.17 12.08 -14.65
N ASP A 43 9.63 11.98 -13.44
CA ASP A 43 10.32 12.36 -12.22
C ASP A 43 11.51 11.42 -11.94
N GLY A 44 11.36 10.12 -12.21
CA GLY A 44 12.47 9.14 -12.16
C GLY A 44 13.57 9.40 -13.18
N ASP A 45 13.21 9.57 -14.47
CA ASP A 45 14.17 9.89 -15.53
C ASP A 45 14.95 11.18 -15.23
N ARG A 46 14.26 12.20 -14.68
CA ARG A 46 14.87 13.48 -14.29
C ARG A 46 15.76 13.36 -13.06
N PHE A 47 15.37 12.56 -12.07
CA PHE A 47 16.20 12.30 -10.89
C PHE A 47 17.51 11.60 -11.28
N SER A 48 17.43 10.62 -12.17
CA SER A 48 18.61 9.94 -12.74
C SER A 48 19.54 10.90 -13.51
N GLU A 49 18.99 11.86 -14.26
CA GLU A 49 19.76 12.92 -14.95
C GLU A 49 20.48 13.84 -13.94
N ILE A 50 19.77 14.31 -12.91
CA ILE A 50 20.34 15.11 -11.81
C ILE A 50 21.50 14.37 -11.15
N LEU A 51 21.33 13.08 -10.83
CA LEU A 51 22.39 12.27 -10.25
C LEU A 51 23.58 12.11 -11.20
N GLY A 52 23.35 12.06 -12.51
CA GLY A 52 24.37 12.05 -13.56
C GLY A 52 25.22 13.33 -13.57
N ASP A 53 24.57 14.48 -13.69
CA ASP A 53 25.20 15.81 -13.73
C ASP A 53 26.05 16.09 -12.48
N VAL A 54 25.57 15.62 -11.33
CA VAL A 54 26.26 15.87 -10.08
C VAL A 54 27.43 14.88 -9.90
N ARG A 55 27.30 13.63 -10.36
CA ARG A 55 28.42 12.66 -10.39
C ARG A 55 29.53 13.10 -11.36
N SER A 56 29.18 13.70 -12.49
CA SER A 56 30.13 14.22 -13.48
C SER A 56 30.77 15.55 -13.04
N GLY A 57 30.19 16.22 -12.05
CA GLY A 57 30.60 17.55 -11.60
C GLY A 57 30.17 18.67 -12.56
N GLU A 58 29.25 18.38 -13.48
CA GLU A 58 28.67 19.34 -14.44
C GLU A 58 27.71 20.31 -13.75
N ALA A 59 27.06 19.87 -12.66
CA ALA A 59 26.25 20.71 -11.80
C ALA A 59 26.59 20.47 -10.33
N SER A 60 26.43 21.51 -9.52
CA SER A 60 26.34 21.36 -8.08
C SER A 60 24.90 20.98 -7.70
N LEU A 61 24.73 20.10 -6.73
CA LEU A 61 23.41 19.64 -6.30
C LEU A 61 22.55 20.76 -5.69
N ALA A 62 23.17 21.87 -5.29
CA ALA A 62 22.49 23.11 -4.90
C ALA A 62 21.67 23.71 -6.06
N GLU A 63 22.05 23.45 -7.30
CA GLU A 63 21.32 23.88 -8.50
C GLU A 63 20.05 23.03 -8.73
N TYR A 64 19.92 21.89 -8.04
CA TYR A 64 18.80 20.95 -8.16
C TYR A 64 18.03 20.73 -6.86
N THR A 65 18.29 21.51 -5.80
CA THR A 65 17.65 21.35 -4.47
C THR A 65 16.13 21.28 -4.56
N HIS A 66 15.50 22.16 -5.34
CA HIS A 66 14.04 22.17 -5.51
C HIS A 66 13.51 20.94 -6.27
N GLU A 67 14.30 20.35 -7.19
CA GLU A 67 13.90 19.16 -7.96
C GLU A 67 14.02 17.89 -7.10
N VAL A 68 15.05 17.82 -6.25
CA VAL A 68 15.24 16.74 -5.28
C VAL A 68 14.18 16.77 -4.17
N GLU A 69 13.88 17.96 -3.63
CA GLU A 69 12.83 18.14 -2.62
C GLU A 69 11.44 17.82 -3.17
N ALA A 70 11.24 17.97 -4.49
CA ALA A 70 10.02 17.54 -5.17
C ALA A 70 9.97 16.01 -5.37
N ALA A 71 11.12 15.35 -5.54
CA ALA A 71 11.20 13.92 -5.84
C ALA A 71 11.14 13.01 -4.61
N LEU A 72 11.57 13.47 -3.43
CA LEU A 72 11.61 12.67 -2.21
C LEU A 72 10.61 13.17 -1.15
N PRO A 73 9.93 12.26 -0.42
CA PRO A 73 9.09 12.67 0.71
C PRO A 73 9.91 13.42 1.76
N SER A 74 9.38 14.53 2.29
CA SER A 74 10.05 15.32 3.32
C SER A 74 10.49 14.50 4.54
N SER A 75 9.69 13.49 4.92
CA SER A 75 10.03 12.56 6.00
C SER A 75 11.32 11.79 5.72
N LEU A 76 11.55 11.37 4.48
CA LEU A 76 12.75 10.63 4.09
C LEU A 76 13.97 11.55 4.08
N LEU A 77 13.82 12.80 3.59
CA LEU A 77 14.88 13.81 3.64
C LEU A 77 15.31 14.12 5.08
N ASP A 78 14.35 14.26 6.00
CA ASP A 78 14.64 14.47 7.42
C ASP A 78 15.41 13.30 8.03
N SER A 79 15.07 12.08 7.64
CA SER A 79 15.71 10.84 8.11
C SER A 79 17.12 10.65 7.56
N LEU A 80 17.33 10.89 6.26
CA LEU A 80 18.66 11.02 5.67
C LEU A 80 19.45 12.12 6.41
N GLY A 81 18.75 13.21 6.77
CA GLY A 81 19.19 14.32 7.58
C GLY A 81 19.83 13.90 8.89
N ALA A 82 19.06 13.14 9.65
CA ALA A 82 19.47 12.61 10.93
C ALA A 82 20.66 11.64 10.78
N ALA A 83 20.60 10.75 9.79
CA ALA A 83 21.64 9.76 9.54
C ALA A 83 22.99 10.41 9.19
N ALA A 84 23.04 11.39 8.28
CA ALA A 84 24.32 12.05 7.95
C ALA A 84 24.90 12.79 9.14
N ARG A 85 24.07 13.53 9.89
CA ARG A 85 24.53 14.25 11.07
C ARG A 85 25.12 13.29 12.09
N ALA A 86 24.53 12.10 12.26
CA ALA A 86 25.09 11.07 13.13
C ALA A 86 26.44 10.55 12.60
N VAL A 87 26.55 10.26 11.30
CA VAL A 87 27.81 9.82 10.67
C VAL A 87 28.91 10.86 10.84
N SER A 88 28.63 12.15 10.56
CA SER A 88 29.60 13.24 10.70
C SER A 88 30.04 13.44 12.14
N LYS A 89 29.11 13.44 13.10
CA LYS A 89 29.44 13.55 14.53
C LYS A 89 30.26 12.37 15.04
N TYR A 90 29.97 11.16 14.56
CA TYR A 90 30.76 9.99 14.89
C TYR A 90 32.18 10.10 14.32
N ALA A 91 32.32 10.50 13.05
CA ALA A 91 33.63 10.72 12.43
C ALA A 91 34.46 11.80 13.13
N ALA A 92 33.81 12.82 13.68
CA ALA A 92 34.43 13.87 14.49
C ALA A 92 34.72 13.45 15.95
N GLY A 93 34.30 12.24 16.37
CA GLY A 93 34.44 11.77 17.75
C GLY A 93 33.48 12.43 18.76
N GLU A 94 32.46 13.15 18.29
CA GLU A 94 31.47 13.85 19.12
C GLU A 94 30.42 12.91 19.72
N ILE A 95 30.16 11.77 19.06
CA ILE A 95 29.26 10.72 19.57
C ILE A 95 29.92 9.34 19.47
N SER A 96 29.49 8.41 20.33
CA SER A 96 29.94 7.03 20.28
C SER A 96 29.37 6.26 19.08
N LEU A 97 30.04 5.16 18.72
CA LEU A 97 29.57 4.22 17.70
C LEU A 97 28.13 3.74 17.96
N ASN A 98 27.84 3.29 19.20
CA ASN A 98 26.50 2.84 19.60
C ASN A 98 25.43 3.93 19.41
N LYS A 99 25.76 5.21 19.66
CA LYS A 99 24.80 6.30 19.48
C LYS A 99 24.54 6.58 18.01
N ALA A 100 25.56 6.48 17.16
CA ALA A 100 25.40 6.64 15.71
C ALA A 100 24.59 5.48 15.11
N GLU A 101 24.88 4.25 15.54
CA GLU A 101 24.15 3.05 15.18
C GLU A 101 22.68 3.10 15.58
N MET A 102 22.37 3.54 16.80
CA MET A 102 21.00 3.73 17.26
C MET A 102 20.22 4.71 16.36
N VAL A 103 20.88 5.76 15.85
CA VAL A 103 20.25 6.69 14.90
C VAL A 103 19.96 5.98 13.57
N ALA A 104 20.92 5.21 13.04
CA ALA A 104 20.75 4.47 11.79
C ALA A 104 19.63 3.42 11.88
N ARG A 105 19.61 2.61 12.94
CA ARG A 105 18.54 1.62 13.21
C ARG A 105 17.17 2.30 13.29
N ARG A 106 17.08 3.40 14.03
CA ARG A 106 15.83 4.19 14.10
C ARG A 106 15.38 4.70 12.72
N GLN A 107 16.30 5.11 11.85
CA GLN A 107 15.91 5.52 10.49
C GLN A 107 15.49 4.32 9.64
N ALA A 108 16.12 3.16 9.80
CA ALA A 108 15.69 1.92 9.16
C ALA A 108 14.28 1.50 9.61
N ASP A 109 13.93 1.67 10.88
CA ASP A 109 12.58 1.39 11.38
C ASP A 109 11.53 2.36 10.83
N LEU A 110 11.90 3.64 10.63
CA LEU A 110 11.01 4.65 10.04
C LEU A 110 10.86 4.50 8.53
N HIS A 111 11.89 3.96 7.87
CA HIS A 111 11.98 3.81 6.42
C HIS A 111 12.41 2.39 6.04
N PRO A 112 11.57 1.39 6.36
CA PRO A 112 11.99 0.01 6.27
C PRO A 112 12.07 -0.52 4.84
N ASN A 113 11.49 0.17 3.85
CA ASN A 113 11.67 -0.17 2.44
C ASN A 113 12.95 0.43 1.83
N HIS A 114 13.69 1.26 2.59
CA HIS A 114 14.82 2.01 2.05
C HIS A 114 16.19 1.33 2.35
N PRO A 115 16.91 0.80 1.33
CA PRO A 115 18.14 0.02 1.50
C PRO A 115 19.28 0.76 2.21
N PHE A 116 19.34 2.08 2.02
CA PHE A 116 20.41 2.94 2.55
C PHE A 116 20.62 2.83 4.07
N PHE A 117 19.55 2.80 4.87
CA PHE A 117 19.71 2.79 6.33
C PHE A 117 20.27 1.46 6.84
N PHE A 118 19.97 0.36 6.15
CA PHE A 118 20.56 -0.96 6.45
C PHE A 118 22.04 -0.99 6.08
N HIS A 119 22.46 -0.29 5.03
CA HIS A 119 23.88 -0.19 4.68
C HIS A 119 24.67 0.54 5.78
N LEU A 120 24.08 1.58 6.40
CA LEU A 120 24.68 2.22 7.57
C LEU A 120 24.75 1.29 8.77
N CYS A 121 23.68 0.50 9.01
CA CYS A 121 23.67 -0.46 10.11
C CYS A 121 24.73 -1.55 9.92
N MET A 122 24.90 -2.06 8.70
CA MET A 122 25.99 -2.96 8.31
C MET A 122 27.34 -2.35 8.67
N ASP A 123 27.62 -1.13 8.22
CA ASP A 123 28.90 -0.46 8.47
C ASP A 123 29.21 -0.32 9.97
N TYR A 124 28.21 -0.06 10.81
CA TYR A 124 28.38 0.06 12.26
C TYR A 124 28.56 -1.30 12.95
N ALA A 125 27.82 -2.33 12.55
CA ALA A 125 27.99 -3.69 13.05
C ALA A 125 29.41 -4.21 12.78
N LEU A 126 29.93 -3.98 11.57
CA LEU A 126 31.29 -4.37 11.20
C LEU A 126 32.37 -3.62 12.01
N GLN A 127 32.13 -2.36 12.35
CA GLN A 127 33.05 -1.61 13.20
C GLN A 127 33.08 -2.10 14.64
N ARG A 128 31.97 -2.68 15.14
CA ARG A 128 31.92 -3.38 16.42
C ARG A 128 32.60 -4.75 16.39
N GLY A 129 32.90 -5.29 15.21
CA GLY A 129 33.37 -6.65 15.03
C GLY A 129 32.25 -7.70 15.07
N ASP A 130 30.99 -7.28 14.86
CA ASP A 130 29.84 -8.18 14.79
C ASP A 130 29.60 -8.58 13.33
N GLU A 131 30.30 -9.62 12.88
CA GLU A 131 30.27 -10.03 11.47
C GLU A 131 28.91 -10.60 11.07
N LEU A 132 28.25 -11.37 11.96
CA LEU A 132 26.94 -11.96 11.70
C LEU A 132 25.86 -10.89 11.54
N GLU A 133 25.83 -9.89 12.44
CA GLU A 133 24.89 -8.77 12.32
C GLU A 133 25.19 -7.93 11.07
N GLY A 134 26.48 -7.75 10.73
CA GLY A 134 26.88 -7.09 9.49
C GLY A 134 26.42 -7.83 8.23
N ASP A 135 26.52 -9.16 8.19
CA ASP A 135 26.03 -9.97 7.07
C ASP A 135 24.51 -9.91 6.95
N GLY A 136 23.78 -9.93 8.07
CA GLY A 136 22.33 -9.75 8.07
C GLY A 136 21.89 -8.41 7.49
N TYR A 137 22.56 -7.32 7.86
CA TYR A 137 22.28 -6.01 7.25
C TYR A 137 22.69 -5.93 5.78
N THR A 138 23.75 -6.64 5.37
CA THR A 138 24.15 -6.73 3.95
C THR A 138 23.04 -7.38 3.13
N ALA A 139 22.48 -8.50 3.62
CA ALA A 139 21.37 -9.20 2.99
C ALA A 139 20.13 -8.29 2.88
N LEU A 140 19.72 -7.63 3.98
CA LEU A 140 18.58 -6.69 3.93
C LEU A 140 18.83 -5.54 2.94
N THR A 141 20.02 -4.93 2.93
CA THR A 141 20.34 -3.88 1.95
C THR A 141 20.13 -4.38 0.51
N LYS A 142 20.59 -5.59 0.20
CA LYS A 142 20.37 -6.18 -1.13
C LYS A 142 18.89 -6.41 -1.40
N THR A 143 18.17 -7.12 -0.52
CA THR A 143 16.75 -7.43 -0.72
C THR A 143 15.91 -6.17 -0.97
N LYS A 144 16.15 -5.11 -0.19
CA LYS A 144 15.46 -3.83 -0.38
C LYS A 144 15.84 -3.13 -1.68
N ALA A 145 17.12 -3.20 -2.06
CA ALA A 145 17.58 -2.58 -3.30
C ALA A 145 17.03 -3.31 -4.53
N ASP A 146 17.09 -4.64 -4.55
CA ASP A 146 16.56 -5.46 -5.63
C ASP A 146 15.05 -5.19 -5.81
N ARG A 147 14.28 -5.15 -4.72
CA ARG A 147 12.84 -4.79 -4.78
C ARG A 147 12.61 -3.38 -5.33
N ARG A 148 13.41 -2.40 -4.89
CA ARG A 148 13.29 -1.04 -5.43
C ARG A 148 13.66 -0.99 -6.90
N GLU A 149 14.68 -1.72 -7.34
CA GLU A 149 15.04 -1.82 -8.75
C GLU A 149 13.91 -2.47 -9.57
N GLU A 150 13.23 -3.48 -9.03
CA GLU A 150 12.03 -4.06 -9.66
C GLU A 150 10.89 -3.04 -9.81
N ILE A 151 10.69 -2.17 -8.81
CA ILE A 151 9.61 -1.17 -8.80
C ILE A 151 9.97 0.06 -9.65
N SER A 152 11.19 0.60 -9.53
CA SER A 152 11.60 1.87 -10.14
C SER A 152 12.43 1.71 -11.42
N GLY A 153 12.99 0.53 -11.68
CA GLY A 153 13.93 0.28 -12.77
C GLY A 153 15.32 0.89 -12.54
N GLU A 154 15.60 1.42 -11.34
CA GLU A 154 16.89 2.04 -11.01
C GLU A 154 17.79 1.07 -10.23
N ASP A 155 19.01 0.85 -10.73
CA ASP A 155 20.05 0.11 -10.01
C ASP A 155 20.56 0.94 -8.83
N PHE A 156 19.93 0.75 -7.67
CA PHE A 156 20.30 1.41 -6.42
C PHE A 156 21.71 0.99 -5.95
N LEU A 157 22.14 -0.22 -6.29
CA LEU A 157 23.43 -0.77 -5.90
C LEU A 157 24.58 -0.22 -6.76
N ALA A 158 24.28 0.42 -7.90
CA ALA A 158 25.24 1.06 -8.78
C ALA A 158 26.12 2.08 -8.03
N GLY A 159 27.32 1.63 -7.67
CA GLY A 159 28.34 2.44 -6.99
C GLY A 159 28.42 2.24 -5.47
N LEU A 160 27.86 1.18 -4.91
CA LEU A 160 28.21 0.76 -3.53
C LEU A 160 29.68 0.28 -3.46
N ASP A 161 30.27 0.38 -2.27
CA ASP A 161 31.71 0.15 -2.03
C ASP A 161 32.14 -1.30 -2.35
N ASP A 162 33.40 -1.49 -2.75
CA ASP A 162 34.08 -2.78 -2.97
C ASP A 162 33.94 -3.73 -1.76
N VAL A 163 33.72 -3.19 -0.56
CA VAL A 163 33.45 -3.98 0.65
C VAL A 163 32.09 -4.67 0.57
N PHE A 164 31.04 -3.95 0.16
CA PHE A 164 29.69 -4.49 0.00
C PHE A 164 29.69 -5.58 -1.08
N THR A 165 30.25 -5.29 -2.26
CA THR A 165 30.34 -6.25 -3.38
C THR A 165 31.08 -7.52 -2.98
N ARG A 166 32.20 -7.40 -2.23
CA ARG A 166 32.94 -8.59 -1.78
C ARG A 166 32.18 -9.44 -0.78
N ARG A 167 31.47 -8.83 0.17
CA ARG A 167 30.62 -9.57 1.12
C ARG A 167 29.46 -10.22 0.40
N LEU A 168 28.81 -9.48 -0.50
CA LEU A 168 27.71 -10.02 -1.27
C LEU A 168 28.13 -11.24 -2.08
N SER A 169 29.24 -11.14 -2.82
CA SER A 169 29.80 -12.30 -3.52
C SER A 169 30.26 -13.41 -2.58
N ALA A 170 30.56 -13.13 -1.31
CA ALA A 170 30.87 -14.18 -0.33
C ALA A 170 29.61 -14.90 0.15
N ILE A 171 28.53 -14.16 0.39
CA ILE A 171 27.20 -14.69 0.72
C ILE A 171 26.68 -15.55 -0.45
N GLU A 172 26.71 -15.04 -1.68
CA GLU A 172 26.24 -15.75 -2.87
C GLU A 172 27.03 -17.03 -3.19
N ARG A 173 28.35 -17.03 -2.91
CA ARG A 173 29.21 -18.20 -3.12
C ARG A 173 29.06 -19.30 -2.07
N ALA A 174 28.37 -19.03 -0.96
CA ALA A 174 28.19 -20.02 0.09
C ALA A 174 27.30 -21.21 -0.34
N GLU A 175 26.61 -21.15 -1.50
CA GLU A 175 25.66 -22.14 -2.04
C GLU A 175 24.48 -22.53 -1.11
N GLU A 176 24.52 -22.09 0.15
CA GLU A 176 23.40 -22.05 1.07
C GLU A 176 22.57 -20.81 0.74
N ASP A 177 21.25 -20.98 0.67
CA ASP A 177 20.30 -19.88 0.50
C ASP A 177 20.69 -18.76 1.49
N PRO A 178 20.94 -17.51 1.04
CA PRO A 178 21.34 -16.40 1.90
C PRO A 178 20.44 -16.23 3.13
N PHE A 179 19.17 -16.66 3.00
CA PHE A 179 18.17 -16.65 4.07
C PHE A 179 18.21 -17.89 4.96
N SER A 180 18.73 -19.02 4.48
CA SER A 180 18.90 -20.26 5.27
C SER A 180 19.98 -20.16 6.36
N VAL A 181 20.96 -19.25 6.19
CA VAL A 181 21.98 -18.96 7.22
C VAL A 181 21.37 -18.19 8.40
N PHE A 182 20.32 -17.41 8.16
CA PHE A 182 19.58 -16.71 9.21
C PHE A 182 18.47 -17.60 9.74
N THR A 183 18.85 -18.74 10.35
CA THR A 183 17.96 -19.43 11.28
C THR A 183 17.60 -18.45 12.40
N TYR A 184 16.41 -17.86 12.29
CA TYR A 184 15.84 -16.69 12.97
C TYR A 184 15.98 -16.58 14.51
N LEU A 185 16.65 -17.50 15.21
CA LEU A 185 16.38 -17.76 16.62
C LEU A 185 17.58 -17.76 17.56
N ASP A 186 18.82 -18.03 17.12
CA ASP A 186 19.90 -18.29 18.09
C ASP A 186 21.02 -17.24 18.17
N GLY A 187 21.09 -16.25 17.26
CA GLY A 187 22.22 -15.29 17.26
C GLY A 187 22.01 -13.87 16.71
N GLY A 188 20.90 -13.58 16.03
CA GLY A 188 20.65 -12.25 15.46
C GLY A 188 20.09 -11.25 16.49
N GLY A 189 20.45 -9.96 16.37
CA GLY A 189 19.84 -8.90 17.17
C GLY A 189 18.35 -8.71 16.84
N ASP A 190 17.55 -8.31 17.84
CA ASP A 190 16.09 -8.14 17.72
C ASP A 190 15.66 -7.26 16.53
N HIS A 191 16.47 -6.26 16.19
CA HIS A 191 16.24 -5.39 15.05
C HIS A 191 16.28 -6.16 13.74
N LEU A 192 17.33 -6.96 13.48
CA LEU A 192 17.43 -7.75 12.26
C LEU A 192 16.26 -8.75 12.13
N VAL A 193 15.94 -9.45 13.22
CA VAL A 193 14.85 -10.43 13.23
C VAL A 193 13.53 -9.78 12.85
N ASN A 194 13.21 -8.60 13.39
CA ASN A 194 12.00 -7.88 13.04
C ASN A 194 11.93 -7.51 11.56
N HIS A 195 13.04 -7.02 10.99
CA HIS A 195 13.10 -6.65 9.58
C HIS A 195 12.99 -7.84 8.65
N PHE A 196 13.67 -8.95 8.93
CA PHE A 196 13.51 -10.18 8.15
C PHE A 196 12.08 -10.74 8.22
N LEU A 197 11.43 -10.71 9.38
CA LEU A 197 10.03 -11.15 9.49
C LEU A 197 9.11 -10.36 8.56
N VAL A 198 9.27 -9.03 8.52
CA VAL A 198 8.48 -8.20 7.62
C VAL A 198 8.81 -8.50 6.16
N GLU A 199 10.06 -8.83 5.83
CA GLU A 199 10.44 -9.25 4.49
C GLU A 199 9.84 -10.59 4.08
N ASP A 200 9.87 -11.59 4.96
CA ASP A 200 9.27 -12.90 4.70
C ASP A 200 7.76 -12.77 4.46
N ILE A 201 7.10 -11.89 5.23
CA ILE A 201 5.69 -11.57 5.00
C ILE A 201 5.50 -10.94 3.62
N LEU A 202 6.37 -10.00 3.23
CA LEU A 202 6.23 -9.28 1.97
C LEU A 202 6.45 -10.13 0.72
N VAL A 203 7.42 -11.05 0.76
CA VAL A 203 7.69 -11.96 -0.37
C VAL A 203 6.73 -13.14 -0.43
N SER A 204 5.83 -13.28 0.55
CA SER A 204 4.80 -14.32 0.53
C SER A 204 3.78 -14.04 -0.58
N GLU A 205 3.53 -15.05 -1.43
CA GLU A 205 2.59 -14.97 -2.55
C GLU A 205 1.19 -15.47 -2.15
N ASP A 206 0.94 -16.77 -2.27
CA ASP A 206 -0.38 -17.36 -2.01
C ASP A 206 -0.61 -17.68 -0.53
N ARG A 207 0.49 -17.92 0.20
CA ARG A 207 0.46 -18.38 1.58
C ARG A 207 1.63 -17.82 2.40
N LEU A 208 1.31 -17.31 3.57
CA LEU A 208 2.27 -16.96 4.62
C LEU A 208 2.64 -18.21 5.43
N ASP A 209 3.94 -18.37 5.68
CA ASP A 209 4.44 -19.41 6.57
C ASP A 209 3.87 -19.25 7.99
N THR A 210 3.45 -20.37 8.59
CA THR A 210 2.80 -20.34 9.90
C THR A 210 3.78 -20.03 11.02
N GLY A 211 5.05 -20.45 10.90
CA GLY A 211 6.10 -20.10 11.84
C GLY A 211 6.43 -18.61 11.81
N VAL A 212 6.52 -18.01 10.61
CA VAL A 212 6.68 -16.56 10.43
C VAL A 212 5.53 -15.80 11.08
N LEU A 213 4.28 -16.21 10.82
CA LEU A 213 3.12 -15.58 11.44
C LEU A 213 3.14 -15.71 12.97
N GLU A 214 3.34 -16.92 13.51
CA GLU A 214 3.37 -17.14 14.96
C GLU A 214 4.46 -16.30 15.63
N LEU A 215 5.66 -16.24 15.04
CA LEU A 215 6.75 -15.44 15.58
C LEU A 215 6.43 -13.95 15.52
N THR A 216 5.84 -13.47 14.42
CA THR A 216 5.38 -12.08 14.27
C THR A 216 4.34 -11.73 15.34
N LEU A 217 3.34 -12.59 15.55
CA LEU A 217 2.29 -12.39 16.56
C LEU A 217 2.86 -12.41 17.98
N ARG A 218 3.84 -13.28 18.28
CA ARG A 218 4.53 -13.31 19.58
C ARG A 218 5.35 -12.06 19.84
N ARG A 219 5.97 -11.49 18.80
CA ARG A 219 6.78 -10.27 18.90
C ARG A 219 5.93 -9.00 18.92
N GLY A 220 4.70 -9.04 18.40
CA GLY A 220 3.63 -8.07 18.63
C GLY A 220 4.09 -6.61 18.62
N ASP A 221 4.12 -5.98 19.80
CA ASP A 221 4.50 -4.59 20.01
C ASP A 221 5.89 -4.21 19.44
N ALA A 222 6.83 -5.16 19.38
CA ALA A 222 8.18 -4.90 18.88
C ALA A 222 8.24 -4.79 17.35
N VAL A 223 7.39 -5.52 16.63
CA VAL A 223 7.37 -5.55 15.15
C VAL A 223 6.29 -4.63 14.57
N MET A 224 5.29 -4.26 15.37
CA MET A 224 4.15 -3.50 14.86
C MET A 224 4.49 -2.10 14.32
N PRO A 225 5.33 -1.28 14.98
CA PRO A 225 5.73 0.01 14.42
C PRO A 225 6.39 -0.13 13.04
N LEU A 226 7.15 -1.21 12.87
CA LEU A 226 7.82 -1.54 11.61
C LEU A 226 6.81 -1.92 10.51
N ILE A 227 5.82 -2.76 10.83
CA ILE A 227 4.74 -3.12 9.89
C ILE A 227 3.96 -1.87 9.45
N ILE A 228 3.63 -0.98 10.39
CA ILE A 228 2.91 0.27 10.11
C ILE A 228 3.74 1.18 9.19
N ALA A 229 5.03 1.36 9.50
CA ALA A 229 5.93 2.13 8.65
C ALA A 229 6.04 1.54 7.25
N MET A 230 6.17 0.22 7.15
CA MET A 230 6.24 -0.50 5.87
C MET A 230 4.96 -0.31 5.04
N LEU A 231 3.78 -0.48 5.63
CA LEU A 231 2.51 -0.22 4.94
C LEU A 231 2.44 1.21 4.38
N GLY A 232 2.87 2.20 5.17
CA GLY A 232 2.86 3.61 4.75
C GLY A 232 3.88 3.94 3.67
N GLU A 233 5.01 3.23 3.58
CA GLU A 233 5.93 3.36 2.45
C GLU A 233 5.36 2.73 1.19
N LEU A 234 4.84 1.50 1.30
CA LEU A 234 4.25 0.81 0.16
C LEU A 234 3.06 1.58 -0.42
N LEU A 235 2.18 2.14 0.41
CA LEU A 235 1.04 2.95 -0.07
C LEU A 235 1.46 4.20 -0.85
N ARG A 236 2.64 4.76 -0.57
CA ARG A 236 3.17 5.93 -1.27
C ARG A 236 3.89 5.56 -2.56
N GLU A 237 4.44 4.35 -2.64
CA GLU A 237 5.24 3.88 -3.78
C GLU A 237 4.43 3.05 -4.79
N MET A 238 3.34 2.42 -4.37
CA MET A 238 2.56 1.53 -5.24
C MET A 238 1.72 2.29 -6.26
N SER A 239 1.80 1.86 -7.53
CA SER A 239 0.82 2.19 -8.55
C SER A 239 -0.47 1.39 -8.35
N PRO A 240 -1.65 1.91 -8.75
CA PRO A 240 -2.91 1.16 -8.69
C PRO A 240 -2.82 -0.16 -9.49
N GLY A 241 -2.77 -1.30 -8.80
CA GLY A 241 -2.78 -2.64 -9.41
C GLY A 241 -1.53 -3.50 -9.15
N GLU A 242 -0.45 -2.93 -8.63
CA GLU A 242 0.82 -3.64 -8.36
C GLU A 242 0.98 -4.06 -6.89
N ILE A 243 -0.13 -4.29 -6.19
CA ILE A 243 -0.07 -4.54 -4.74
C ILE A 243 0.43 -5.98 -4.48
N PRO A 244 1.61 -6.17 -3.86
CA PRO A 244 2.13 -7.50 -3.57
C PRO A 244 1.19 -8.26 -2.63
N ALA A 245 1.09 -9.57 -2.78
CA ALA A 245 0.26 -10.37 -1.87
C ALA A 245 0.69 -10.24 -0.40
N GLY A 246 2.00 -10.05 -0.16
CA GLY A 246 2.55 -9.69 1.14
C GLY A 246 1.90 -8.48 1.83
N PHE A 247 1.48 -7.47 1.06
CA PHE A 247 0.76 -6.30 1.58
C PHE A 247 -0.58 -6.70 2.24
N VAL A 248 -1.28 -7.66 1.64
CA VAL A 248 -2.53 -8.22 2.16
C VAL A 248 -2.28 -8.90 3.52
N PHE A 249 -1.18 -9.63 3.66
CA PHE A 249 -0.81 -10.26 4.93
C PHE A 249 -0.45 -9.23 6.01
N LEU A 250 0.23 -8.15 5.66
CA LEU A 250 0.49 -7.05 6.61
C LEU A 250 -0.81 -6.42 7.12
N LEU A 251 -1.78 -6.12 6.23
CA LEU A 251 -3.10 -5.60 6.63
C LEU A 251 -3.83 -6.55 7.58
N ARG A 252 -3.76 -7.85 7.31
CA ARG A 252 -4.37 -8.88 8.17
C ARG A 252 -3.75 -8.96 9.55
N ILE A 253 -2.42 -8.89 9.64
CA ILE A 253 -1.69 -8.88 10.91
C ILE A 253 -2.04 -7.63 11.71
N VAL A 254 -2.06 -6.45 11.07
CA VAL A 254 -2.51 -5.20 11.71
C VAL A 254 -3.95 -5.33 12.20
N GLY A 255 -4.86 -5.85 11.37
CA GLY A 255 -6.25 -6.07 11.75
C GLY A 255 -6.41 -7.05 12.92
N HIS A 256 -5.55 -8.06 13.01
CA HIS A 256 -5.57 -9.04 14.10
C HIS A 256 -5.07 -8.44 15.42
N LEU A 257 -3.94 -7.73 15.38
CA LEU A 257 -3.30 -7.15 16.58
C LEU A 257 -3.91 -5.79 17.01
N LYS A 258 -4.63 -5.13 16.10
CA LYS A 258 -5.41 -3.91 16.35
C LYS A 258 -4.62 -2.77 17.03
N PRO A 259 -3.40 -2.41 16.59
CA PRO A 259 -2.72 -1.24 17.15
C PRO A 259 -3.46 0.06 16.77
N LEU A 260 -3.80 0.89 17.75
CA LEU A 260 -4.47 2.17 17.48
C LEU A 260 -3.63 3.09 16.57
N ASP A 261 -2.30 3.02 16.68
CA ASP A 261 -1.37 3.81 15.88
C ASP A 261 -1.40 3.45 14.39
N ALA A 262 -2.03 2.33 13.99
CA ALA A 262 -2.25 1.98 12.59
C ALA A 262 -3.47 2.68 11.96
N LEU A 263 -4.30 3.39 12.74
CA LEU A 263 -5.49 4.06 12.21
C LEU A 263 -5.16 4.99 11.02
N PRO A 264 -4.13 5.85 11.07
CA PRO A 264 -3.80 6.73 9.94
C PRO A 264 -3.45 5.96 8.66
N VAL A 265 -2.59 4.93 8.76
CA VAL A 265 -2.15 4.15 7.58
C VAL A 265 -3.28 3.31 7.00
N LEU A 266 -4.21 2.82 7.84
CA LEU A 266 -5.38 2.10 7.35
C LEU A 266 -6.41 3.02 6.69
N VAL A 267 -6.54 4.26 7.15
CA VAL A 267 -7.37 5.28 6.49
C VAL A 267 -6.78 5.66 5.13
N GLU A 268 -5.46 5.79 5.04
CA GLU A 268 -4.76 5.99 3.77
C GLU A 268 -4.96 4.78 2.83
N ALA A 269 -4.81 3.55 3.34
CA ALA A 269 -5.09 2.33 2.58
C ALA A 269 -6.53 2.28 2.05
N LEU A 270 -7.51 2.75 2.83
CA LEU A 270 -8.91 2.79 2.41
C LEU A 270 -9.13 3.70 1.20
N ASN A 271 -8.28 4.72 1.05
CA ASN A 271 -8.33 5.69 -0.04
C ASN A 271 -7.51 5.27 -1.26
N THR A 272 -6.45 4.49 -1.06
CA THR A 272 -5.50 4.14 -2.13
C THR A 272 -5.75 2.74 -2.70
N CYS A 273 -6.22 1.80 -1.89
CA CYS A 273 -6.37 0.41 -2.32
C CYS A 273 -7.66 0.15 -3.11
N ILE A 274 -7.60 -0.87 -3.96
CA ILE A 274 -8.75 -1.44 -4.69
C ILE A 274 -8.82 -2.95 -4.45
N SER A 275 -9.90 -3.62 -4.87
CA SER A 275 -10.01 -5.09 -4.84
C SER A 275 -9.69 -5.74 -3.48
N VAL A 276 -8.84 -6.79 -3.45
CA VAL A 276 -8.51 -7.56 -2.25
C VAL A 276 -7.85 -6.72 -1.14
N PRO A 277 -6.83 -5.88 -1.42
CA PRO A 277 -6.28 -4.96 -0.41
C PRO A 277 -7.31 -4.01 0.21
N LEU A 278 -8.24 -3.48 -0.60
CA LEU A 278 -9.33 -2.62 -0.09
C LEU A 278 -10.26 -3.42 0.85
N HIS A 279 -10.62 -4.63 0.45
CA HIS A 279 -11.44 -5.53 1.28
C HIS A 279 -10.76 -5.83 2.62
N GLU A 280 -9.48 -6.18 2.62
CA GLU A 280 -8.74 -6.42 3.86
C GLU A 280 -8.59 -5.16 4.71
N THR A 281 -8.49 -3.98 4.09
CA THR A 281 -8.48 -2.71 4.81
C THR A 281 -9.80 -2.47 5.55
N VAL A 282 -10.93 -2.74 4.90
CA VAL A 282 -12.27 -2.68 5.54
C VAL A 282 -12.36 -3.64 6.73
N LEU A 283 -11.85 -4.87 6.59
CA LEU A 283 -11.80 -5.84 7.68
C LEU A 283 -10.89 -5.38 8.82
N ALA A 284 -9.69 -4.88 8.50
CA ALA A 284 -8.73 -4.38 9.48
C ALA A 284 -9.27 -3.17 10.27
N LEU A 285 -9.88 -2.18 9.59
CA LEU A 285 -10.52 -1.04 10.24
C LEU A 285 -11.74 -1.43 11.08
N THR A 286 -12.53 -2.41 10.63
CA THR A 286 -13.65 -2.94 11.43
C THR A 286 -13.13 -3.61 12.70
N LYS A 287 -12.08 -4.43 12.60
CA LYS A 287 -11.42 -5.06 13.74
C LYS A 287 -10.83 -4.03 14.69
N LEU A 288 -10.14 -3.00 14.17
CA LEU A 288 -9.60 -1.91 14.97
C LEU A 288 -10.72 -1.13 15.66
N GLY A 289 -11.80 -0.82 14.95
CA GLY A 289 -12.96 -0.12 15.48
C GLY A 289 -13.76 -0.93 16.50
N SER A 290 -13.66 -2.25 16.50
CA SER A 290 -14.20 -3.07 17.60
C SER A 290 -13.46 -2.85 18.92
N ALA A 291 -12.17 -2.51 18.87
CA ALA A 291 -11.33 -2.23 20.05
C ALA A 291 -11.32 -0.74 20.42
N TYR A 292 -11.40 0.15 19.42
CA TYR A 292 -11.33 1.61 19.57
C TYR A 292 -12.51 2.31 18.85
N PRO A 293 -13.76 2.04 19.26
CA PRO A 293 -14.95 2.43 18.49
C PRO A 293 -15.09 3.93 18.31
N GLU A 294 -14.77 4.73 19.32
CA GLU A 294 -14.90 6.20 19.25
C GLU A 294 -13.86 6.84 18.33
N GLN A 295 -12.60 6.39 18.41
CA GLN A 295 -11.49 6.92 17.62
C GLN A 295 -11.68 6.60 16.14
N VAL A 296 -11.95 5.33 15.84
CA VAL A 296 -12.15 4.86 14.45
C VAL A 296 -13.40 5.51 13.86
N SER A 297 -14.53 5.51 14.57
CA SER A 297 -15.76 6.11 14.04
C SER A 297 -15.62 7.60 13.78
N ARG A 298 -14.88 8.33 14.63
CA ARG A 298 -14.64 9.77 14.44
C ARG A 298 -13.88 10.06 13.15
N GLU A 299 -12.83 9.30 12.86
CA GLU A 299 -12.08 9.48 11.61
C GLU A 299 -12.92 9.08 10.39
N LEU A 300 -13.63 7.95 10.45
CA LEU A 300 -14.46 7.50 9.33
C LEU A 300 -15.60 8.46 8.99
N ARG A 301 -16.24 9.10 9.99
CA ARG A 301 -17.25 10.12 9.73
C ARG A 301 -16.68 11.32 8.96
N LYS A 302 -15.44 11.74 9.23
CA LYS A 302 -14.77 12.81 8.47
C LYS A 302 -14.54 12.42 7.01
N LEU A 303 -14.27 11.14 6.75
CA LEU A 303 -14.15 10.62 5.39
C LEU A 303 -15.49 10.71 4.66
N VAL A 304 -16.57 10.19 5.28
CA VAL A 304 -17.90 10.13 4.65
C VAL A 304 -18.42 11.51 4.24
N ILE A 305 -18.22 12.56 5.05
CA ILE A 305 -18.72 13.90 4.74
C ILE A 305 -17.89 14.67 3.71
N ASN A 306 -16.70 14.19 3.36
CA ASN A 306 -15.78 14.93 2.49
C ASN A 306 -15.73 14.27 1.09
N PRO A 307 -16.32 14.91 0.05
CA PRO A 307 -16.33 14.38 -1.31
C PRO A 307 -14.93 14.12 -1.89
N GLY A 308 -13.90 14.79 -1.38
CA GLY A 308 -12.50 14.61 -1.82
C GLY A 308 -11.92 13.21 -1.58
N TYR A 309 -12.59 12.36 -0.79
CA TYR A 309 -12.21 10.96 -0.57
C TYR A 309 -12.86 9.96 -1.54
N GLY A 310 -13.69 10.42 -2.48
CA GLY A 310 -14.25 9.59 -3.55
C GLY A 310 -14.83 8.24 -3.07
N GLU A 311 -14.35 7.14 -3.64
CA GLU A 311 -14.82 5.77 -3.33
C GLU A 311 -14.50 5.30 -1.91
N ALA A 312 -13.48 5.86 -1.24
CA ALA A 312 -13.12 5.48 0.13
C ALA A 312 -14.28 5.68 1.11
N ARG A 313 -15.18 6.62 0.78
CA ARG A 313 -16.41 6.90 1.52
C ARG A 313 -17.33 5.68 1.61
N LEU A 314 -17.38 4.85 0.56
CA LEU A 314 -18.20 3.64 0.54
C LEU A 314 -17.72 2.62 1.59
N GLY A 315 -16.40 2.38 1.64
CA GLY A 315 -15.80 1.54 2.67
C GLY A 315 -16.01 2.11 4.08
N ALA A 316 -15.88 3.42 4.25
CA ALA A 316 -16.15 4.09 5.54
C ALA A 316 -17.61 3.93 5.99
N ILE A 317 -18.59 4.08 5.09
CA ILE A 317 -20.01 3.83 5.36
C ILE A 317 -20.23 2.39 5.82
N GLU A 318 -19.65 1.42 5.11
CA GLU A 318 -19.78 0.01 5.48
C GLU A 318 -19.23 -0.26 6.89
N ILE A 319 -18.02 0.23 7.19
CA ILE A 319 -17.40 0.04 8.51
C ILE A 319 -18.24 0.69 9.61
N LEU A 320 -18.77 1.90 9.40
CA LEU A 320 -19.67 2.56 10.36
C LEU A 320 -20.97 1.75 10.56
N GLY A 321 -21.49 1.12 9.51
CA GLY A 321 -22.67 0.25 9.57
C GLY A 321 -22.41 -1.07 10.33
N LEU A 322 -21.21 -1.62 10.16
CA LEU A 322 -20.73 -2.76 10.96
C LEU A 322 -20.59 -2.35 12.44
N LEU A 323 -20.07 -1.15 12.70
CA LEU A 323 -19.91 -0.57 14.04
C LEU A 323 -21.14 0.25 14.51
N ARG A 324 -22.34 -0.05 14.01
CA ARG A 324 -23.57 0.73 14.28
C ARG A 324 -23.96 0.87 15.75
N ASP A 325 -23.54 -0.08 16.59
CA ASP A 325 -23.84 -0.07 18.03
C ASP A 325 -22.93 0.91 18.79
N THR A 326 -21.88 1.41 18.15
CA THR A 326 -21.10 2.55 18.66
C THR A 326 -21.97 3.80 18.70
N PRO A 327 -22.00 4.54 19.83
CA PRO A 327 -22.82 5.75 19.97
C PRO A 327 -22.66 6.74 18.81
N GLY A 328 -23.79 7.11 18.21
CA GLY A 328 -23.88 8.09 17.13
C GLY A 328 -23.64 7.54 15.72
N ASN A 329 -23.15 6.30 15.53
CA ASN A 329 -22.92 5.78 14.18
C ASN A 329 -24.21 5.61 13.38
N LEU A 330 -25.22 4.94 13.95
CA LEU A 330 -26.50 4.78 13.25
C LEU A 330 -27.19 6.11 12.97
N GLN A 331 -27.15 7.05 13.92
CA GLN A 331 -27.75 8.37 13.75
C GLN A 331 -27.07 9.13 12.61
N PHE A 332 -25.73 9.15 12.61
CA PHE A 332 -24.94 9.75 11.53
C PHE A 332 -25.28 9.14 10.16
N LEU A 333 -25.32 7.80 10.05
CA LEU A 333 -25.66 7.13 8.79
C LEU A 333 -27.09 7.43 8.30
N VAL A 334 -28.04 7.61 9.23
CA VAL A 334 -29.40 8.02 8.90
C VAL A 334 -29.40 9.47 8.38
N GLU A 335 -28.67 10.38 9.01
CA GLU A 335 -28.54 11.78 8.59
C GLU A 335 -27.94 11.87 7.18
N GLU A 336 -26.80 11.21 6.94
CA GLU A 336 -26.15 11.16 5.63
C GLU A 336 -27.07 10.57 4.55
N LEU A 337 -27.89 9.55 4.86
CA LEU A 337 -28.86 8.99 3.93
C LEU A 337 -29.99 9.98 3.58
N GLN A 338 -30.37 10.88 4.50
CA GLN A 338 -31.39 11.88 4.24
C GLN A 338 -30.85 13.08 3.46
N GLU A 339 -29.59 13.44 3.69
CA GLU A 339 -28.94 14.64 3.16
C GLU A 339 -28.08 14.34 1.91
N LEU A 340 -28.25 13.16 1.30
CA LEU A 340 -27.47 12.75 0.14
C LEU A 340 -27.78 13.61 -1.09
N GLU A 341 -26.79 14.31 -1.61
CA GLU A 341 -26.95 15.21 -2.77
C GLU A 341 -26.84 14.46 -4.12
N PRO A 342 -27.83 14.55 -5.03
CA PRO A 342 -27.83 13.87 -6.32
C PRO A 342 -26.67 14.21 -7.26
N GLU A 343 -25.97 15.32 -7.03
CA GLU A 343 -24.82 15.76 -7.80
C GLU A 343 -23.52 15.00 -7.46
N ASP A 344 -23.53 14.19 -6.40
CA ASP A 344 -22.38 13.36 -6.02
C ASP A 344 -22.09 12.30 -7.09
N GLU A 345 -20.82 12.20 -7.52
CA GLU A 345 -20.38 11.22 -8.52
C GLU A 345 -20.71 9.78 -8.12
N PHE A 346 -20.67 9.49 -6.82
CA PHE A 346 -20.93 8.16 -6.25
C PHE A 346 -22.34 8.03 -5.67
N TYR A 347 -23.26 8.94 -6.00
CA TYR A 347 -24.60 9.02 -5.39
C TYR A 347 -25.34 7.67 -5.32
N GLY A 348 -25.39 6.93 -6.43
CA GLY A 348 -26.10 5.64 -6.48
C GLY A 348 -25.49 4.58 -5.56
N ASP A 349 -24.16 4.47 -5.56
CA ASP A 349 -23.43 3.54 -4.72
C ASP A 349 -23.53 3.95 -3.25
N MET A 350 -23.36 5.24 -2.94
CA MET A 350 -23.53 5.79 -1.60
C MET A 350 -24.92 5.48 -1.04
N PHE A 351 -25.98 5.73 -1.83
CA PHE A 351 -27.34 5.41 -1.42
C PHE A 351 -27.48 3.91 -1.10
N ALA A 352 -26.96 3.03 -1.96
CA ALA A 352 -27.02 1.58 -1.73
C ALA A 352 -26.25 1.14 -0.47
N PHE A 353 -25.06 1.69 -0.23
CA PHE A 353 -24.24 1.42 0.94
C PHE A 353 -24.90 1.93 2.22
N LEU A 354 -25.41 3.17 2.22
CA LEU A 354 -26.12 3.77 3.36
C LEU A 354 -27.39 2.99 3.70
N VAL A 355 -28.19 2.61 2.71
CA VAL A 355 -29.37 1.76 2.92
C VAL A 355 -28.98 0.45 3.58
N SER A 356 -27.93 -0.22 3.08
CA SER A 356 -27.48 -1.49 3.65
C SER A 356 -26.99 -1.33 5.09
N ALA A 357 -26.18 -0.30 5.34
CA ALA A 357 -25.64 0.03 6.67
C ALA A 357 -26.76 0.35 7.68
N VAL A 358 -27.72 1.20 7.31
CA VAL A 358 -28.85 1.61 8.17
C VAL A 358 -29.78 0.42 8.46
N LEU A 359 -30.15 -0.36 7.44
CA LEU A 359 -31.04 -1.52 7.61
C LEU A 359 -30.40 -2.68 8.38
N SER A 360 -29.07 -2.76 8.44
CA SER A 360 -28.38 -3.80 9.24
C SER A 360 -28.71 -3.74 10.73
N SER A 361 -29.14 -2.57 11.23
CA SER A 361 -29.58 -2.38 12.61
C SER A 361 -30.87 -3.13 12.96
N SER A 362 -31.70 -3.47 11.96
CA SER A 362 -33.02 -4.06 12.14
C SER A 362 -33.96 -3.25 13.06
N ARG A 363 -33.70 -1.94 13.26
CA ARG A 363 -34.53 -1.05 14.09
C ARG A 363 -35.67 -0.44 13.26
N GLU A 364 -36.87 -0.32 13.83
CA GLU A 364 -38.02 0.24 13.10
C GLU A 364 -37.79 1.68 12.62
N GLU A 365 -37.04 2.49 13.39
CA GLU A 365 -36.62 3.84 13.01
C GLU A 365 -35.76 3.85 11.73
N ALA A 366 -34.87 2.86 11.58
CA ALA A 366 -34.01 2.70 10.41
C ALA A 366 -34.83 2.34 9.17
N TYR A 367 -35.83 1.45 9.29
CA TYR A 367 -36.74 1.13 8.18
C TYR A 367 -37.52 2.36 7.72
N ARG A 368 -38.05 3.17 8.65
CA ARG A 368 -38.78 4.40 8.32
C ARG A 368 -37.87 5.44 7.66
N ALA A 369 -36.65 5.59 8.15
CA ALA A 369 -35.66 6.49 7.54
C ALA A 369 -35.36 6.08 6.09
N VAL A 370 -35.14 4.79 5.83
CA VAL A 370 -34.88 4.27 4.48
C VAL A 370 -36.10 4.40 3.56
N GLU A 371 -37.31 4.17 4.08
CA GLU A 371 -38.54 4.37 3.30
C GLU A 371 -38.72 5.85 2.91
N SER A 372 -38.50 6.76 3.86
CA SER A 372 -38.53 8.22 3.62
C SER A 372 -37.46 8.64 2.60
N ALA A 373 -36.22 8.17 2.76
CA ALA A 373 -35.12 8.45 1.85
C ALA A 373 -35.43 7.93 0.45
N LEU A 374 -35.94 6.69 0.33
CA LEU A 374 -36.28 6.11 -0.95
C LEU A 374 -37.29 6.98 -1.70
N GLU A 375 -38.37 7.44 -1.07
CA GLU A 375 -39.35 8.27 -1.78
C GLU A 375 -38.80 9.65 -2.17
N ARG A 376 -37.90 10.23 -1.38
CA ARG A 376 -37.18 11.48 -1.72
C ARG A 376 -36.23 11.30 -2.91
N HIS A 377 -35.41 10.26 -2.86
CA HIS A 377 -34.28 10.05 -3.78
C HIS A 377 -34.64 9.27 -5.04
N LYS A 378 -35.80 8.60 -5.08
CA LYS A 378 -36.30 7.80 -6.22
C LYS A 378 -36.22 8.47 -7.60
N PRO A 379 -36.46 9.78 -7.79
CA PRO A 379 -36.31 10.41 -9.11
C PRO A 379 -34.88 10.36 -9.67
N PHE A 380 -33.87 10.20 -8.80
CA PHE A 380 -32.45 10.23 -9.14
C PHE A 380 -31.81 8.84 -9.13
N LEU A 381 -32.54 7.81 -8.70
CA LEU A 381 -32.04 6.45 -8.58
C LEU A 381 -32.44 5.60 -9.79
N ASP A 382 -31.58 4.68 -10.17
CA ASP A 382 -31.92 3.70 -11.21
C ASP A 382 -32.99 2.71 -10.73
N THR A 383 -33.69 2.10 -11.68
CA THR A 383 -34.80 1.17 -11.43
C THR A 383 -34.38 -0.02 -10.56
N ARG A 384 -33.14 -0.52 -10.71
CA ARG A 384 -32.63 -1.67 -9.96
C ARG A 384 -32.41 -1.29 -8.50
N THR A 385 -31.81 -0.14 -8.22
CA THR A 385 -31.60 0.36 -6.84
C THR A 385 -32.92 0.58 -6.11
N VAL A 386 -33.91 1.19 -6.77
CA VAL A 386 -35.27 1.36 -6.21
C VAL A 386 -35.91 0.01 -5.92
N TYR A 387 -35.82 -0.95 -6.85
CA TYR A 387 -36.39 -2.28 -6.68
C TYR A 387 -35.74 -3.03 -5.50
N LEU A 388 -34.41 -3.08 -5.45
CA LEU A 388 -33.67 -3.77 -4.39
C LEU A 388 -33.96 -3.17 -3.01
N THR A 389 -34.00 -1.85 -2.90
CA THR A 389 -34.34 -1.15 -1.64
C THR A 389 -35.72 -1.55 -1.15
N ARG A 390 -36.73 -1.61 -2.04
CA ARG A 390 -38.08 -2.09 -1.68
C ARG A 390 -38.09 -3.54 -1.25
N GLN A 391 -37.28 -4.40 -1.87
CA GLN A 391 -37.16 -5.79 -1.45
C GLN A 391 -36.55 -5.91 -0.05
N TYR A 392 -35.55 -5.09 0.28
CA TYR A 392 -34.99 -5.04 1.63
C TYR A 392 -36.00 -4.56 2.66
N LEU A 393 -36.74 -3.48 2.38
CA LEU A 393 -37.81 -2.98 3.26
C LEU A 393 -38.90 -4.03 3.51
N LYS A 394 -39.30 -4.80 2.48
CA LYS A 394 -40.32 -5.86 2.60
C LYS A 394 -39.89 -7.02 3.48
N LYS A 395 -38.61 -7.40 3.45
CA LYS A 395 -38.12 -8.58 4.17
C LYS A 395 -38.10 -8.42 5.68
N ARG A 396 -38.14 -7.17 6.21
CA ARG A 396 -38.13 -6.83 7.65
C ARG A 396 -37.26 -7.79 8.48
N GLY A 397 -35.95 -7.61 8.38
CA GLY A 397 -34.91 -8.32 9.14
C GLY A 397 -33.51 -7.85 8.69
N PRO A 398 -32.43 -8.32 9.35
CA PRO A 398 -31.09 -7.97 8.93
C PRO A 398 -30.90 -8.38 7.48
N THR A 399 -30.37 -7.46 6.67
CA THR A 399 -30.00 -7.76 5.30
C THR A 399 -28.99 -8.91 5.35
N LYS A 400 -29.34 -10.08 4.78
CA LYS A 400 -28.41 -11.21 4.59
C LYS A 400 -27.18 -10.86 3.73
N ALA A 401 -27.07 -9.61 3.28
CA ALA A 401 -26.11 -9.15 2.31
C ALA A 401 -24.77 -8.69 2.94
N GLY A 402 -24.66 -8.66 4.27
CA GLY A 402 -23.46 -8.19 4.95
C GLY A 402 -22.93 -9.19 5.96
N THR A 403 -21.61 -9.23 6.07
CA THR A 403 -20.90 -9.87 7.18
C THR A 403 -21.31 -9.23 8.52
N LEU A 404 -21.33 -10.03 9.60
CA LEU A 404 -21.50 -9.51 10.95
C LEU A 404 -20.14 -9.23 11.57
N VAL A 405 -20.02 -8.17 12.39
CA VAL A 405 -18.78 -7.89 13.15
C VAL A 405 -18.32 -9.12 13.92
N GLY A 406 -19.24 -9.86 14.55
CA GLY A 406 -18.92 -11.12 15.24
C GLY A 406 -18.14 -12.10 14.37
N ASN A 407 -18.58 -12.32 13.12
CA ASN A 407 -17.91 -13.23 12.19
C ASN A 407 -16.49 -12.77 11.82
N ILE A 408 -16.28 -11.44 11.69
CA ILE A 408 -14.95 -10.86 11.40
C ILE A 408 -14.01 -11.07 12.60
N LEU A 409 -14.55 -11.03 13.81
CA LEU A 409 -13.78 -11.16 15.04
C LEU A 409 -13.47 -12.61 15.42
N GLU A 410 -14.13 -13.59 14.80
CA GLU A 410 -13.93 -15.03 15.03
C GLU A 410 -12.74 -15.61 14.25
N GLU A 411 -12.08 -14.83 13.39
CA GLU A 411 -10.92 -15.30 12.62
C GLU A 411 -9.75 -15.71 13.52
N ASP A 412 -9.20 -16.90 13.26
CA ASP A 412 -8.01 -17.39 13.92
C ASP A 412 -6.73 -17.06 13.14
N ALA A 413 -5.56 -17.39 13.72
CA ALA A 413 -4.28 -17.15 13.05
C ALA A 413 -4.14 -17.94 11.73
N GLY A 414 -4.75 -19.12 11.63
CA GLY A 414 -4.72 -19.94 10.42
C GLY A 414 -5.46 -19.30 9.24
N ASP A 415 -6.53 -18.56 9.52
CA ASP A 415 -7.27 -17.77 8.52
C ASP A 415 -6.43 -16.62 7.94
N LEU A 416 -5.42 -16.12 8.67
CA LEU A 416 -4.55 -15.04 8.19
C LEU A 416 -3.55 -15.53 7.13
N CYS A 417 -3.15 -16.79 7.20
CA CYS A 417 -2.03 -17.32 6.40
C CYS A 417 -2.34 -17.52 4.91
N LYS A 418 -3.61 -17.52 4.47
CA LYS A 418 -3.97 -17.88 3.08
C LYS A 418 -4.52 -16.69 2.34
N LEU A 419 -3.90 -16.27 1.24
CA LEU A 419 -4.37 -15.13 0.45
C LEU A 419 -5.84 -15.30 0.08
N TYR A 420 -6.20 -16.49 -0.40
CA TYR A 420 -7.57 -16.91 -0.67
C TYR A 420 -8.04 -17.93 0.37
N PRO A 421 -8.87 -17.52 1.35
CA PRO A 421 -9.32 -18.44 2.38
C PRO A 421 -10.36 -19.44 1.83
N PRO A 422 -10.61 -20.56 2.53
CA PRO A 422 -11.64 -21.53 2.13
C PRO A 422 -13.02 -20.87 1.96
N PRO A 423 -13.92 -21.40 1.11
CA PRO A 423 -15.21 -20.77 0.79
C PRO A 423 -16.06 -20.41 2.01
N GLU A 424 -16.01 -21.22 3.06
CA GLU A 424 -16.74 -20.96 4.31
C GLU A 424 -16.20 -19.71 5.05
N VAL A 425 -14.88 -19.57 5.12
CA VAL A 425 -14.21 -18.39 5.68
C VAL A 425 -14.44 -17.17 4.79
N ALA A 426 -14.30 -17.33 3.46
CA ALA A 426 -14.55 -16.26 2.49
C ALA A 426 -15.99 -15.74 2.57
N ALA A 427 -16.98 -16.63 2.73
CA ALA A 427 -18.39 -16.26 2.90
C ALA A 427 -18.62 -15.47 4.20
N ARG A 428 -17.95 -15.85 5.30
CA ARG A 428 -18.01 -15.14 6.59
C ARG A 428 -17.34 -13.76 6.56
N ARG A 429 -16.40 -13.54 5.63
CA ARG A 429 -15.64 -12.29 5.44
C ARG A 429 -16.23 -11.37 4.38
N ARG A 430 -17.30 -11.77 3.69
CA ARG A 430 -17.81 -11.06 2.52
C ARG A 430 -18.42 -9.71 2.89
N THR A 431 -17.74 -8.64 2.48
CA THR A 431 -18.18 -7.24 2.62
C THR A 431 -18.95 -6.78 1.38
N LEU A 432 -19.73 -5.70 1.51
CA LEU A 432 -20.36 -4.99 0.40
C LEU A 432 -19.31 -4.39 -0.53
N THR A 433 -18.22 -3.84 0.01
CA THR A 433 -17.08 -3.34 -0.75
C THR A 433 -16.53 -4.43 -1.68
N LEU A 434 -16.16 -5.60 -1.16
CA LEU A 434 -15.74 -6.73 -2.00
C LEU A 434 -16.78 -7.10 -3.06
N ALA A 435 -18.06 -7.18 -2.69
CA ALA A 435 -19.12 -7.54 -3.65
C ALA A 435 -19.27 -6.50 -4.78
N ARG A 436 -19.06 -5.21 -4.48
CA ARG A 436 -19.01 -4.13 -5.47
C ARG A 436 -17.78 -4.28 -6.38
N GLU A 437 -16.60 -4.47 -5.81
CA GLU A 437 -15.35 -4.64 -6.57
C GLU A 437 -15.44 -5.83 -7.54
N GLU A 438 -15.99 -6.95 -7.10
CA GLU A 438 -16.26 -8.11 -7.96
C GLU A 438 -17.26 -7.78 -9.08
N ALA A 439 -18.30 -7.00 -8.78
CA ALA A 439 -19.30 -6.59 -9.78
C ALA A 439 -18.72 -5.61 -10.81
N LEU A 440 -17.87 -4.67 -10.38
CA LEU A 440 -17.16 -3.75 -11.26
C LEU A 440 -16.16 -4.48 -12.13
N LYS A 441 -15.35 -5.37 -11.54
CA LYS A 441 -14.44 -6.24 -12.28
C LYS A 441 -15.19 -7.06 -13.32
N LYS A 442 -16.33 -7.66 -12.94
CA LYS A 442 -17.18 -8.41 -13.87
C LYS A 442 -17.73 -7.52 -14.98
N ALA A 443 -18.26 -6.34 -14.67
CA ALA A 443 -18.78 -5.42 -15.68
C ALA A 443 -17.69 -4.95 -16.65
N MET A 444 -16.47 -4.70 -16.15
CA MET A 444 -15.31 -4.41 -16.96
C MET A 444 -14.97 -5.59 -17.89
N LEU A 445 -14.94 -6.81 -17.35
CA LEU A 445 -14.68 -8.04 -18.13
C LEU A 445 -15.76 -8.31 -19.18
N ASP A 446 -17.02 -8.02 -18.88
CA ASP A 446 -18.15 -8.19 -19.81
C ASP A 446 -18.16 -7.11 -20.92
N ASN A 447 -17.48 -5.99 -20.70
CA ASN A 447 -17.27 -4.92 -21.69
C ASN A 447 -15.96 -5.05 -22.48
N LEU A 448 -15.18 -6.13 -22.27
CA LEU A 448 -13.98 -6.36 -23.07
C LEU A 448 -14.34 -6.58 -24.55
N PRO A 449 -13.52 -6.06 -25.48
CA PRO A 449 -13.72 -6.33 -26.90
C PRO A 449 -13.60 -7.83 -27.18
N LEU A 450 -14.26 -8.28 -28.25
CA LEU A 450 -14.16 -9.67 -28.67
C LEU A 450 -12.71 -9.98 -29.08
N LEU A 451 -12.26 -11.22 -28.86
CA LEU A 451 -10.90 -11.65 -29.23
C LEU A 451 -10.58 -11.33 -30.71
N ALA A 452 -11.55 -11.52 -31.60
CA ALA A 452 -11.41 -11.20 -33.02
C ALA A 452 -11.14 -9.69 -33.28
N GLU A 453 -11.72 -8.80 -32.48
CA GLU A 453 -11.49 -7.35 -32.59
C GLU A 453 -10.09 -6.96 -32.11
N VAL A 454 -9.63 -7.56 -31.01
CA VAL A 454 -8.27 -7.38 -30.51
C VAL A 454 -7.25 -7.89 -31.53
N GLU A 455 -7.47 -9.08 -32.10
CA GLU A 455 -6.63 -9.63 -33.16
C GLU A 455 -6.60 -8.73 -34.40
N ALA A 456 -7.73 -8.13 -34.78
CA ALA A 456 -7.77 -7.20 -35.90
C ALA A 456 -6.91 -5.96 -35.65
N LYS A 457 -6.93 -5.40 -34.43
CA LYS A 457 -6.08 -4.26 -34.06
C LYS A 457 -4.60 -4.62 -33.95
N LEU A 458 -4.27 -5.82 -33.45
CA LEU A 458 -2.89 -6.30 -33.37
C LEU A 458 -2.23 -6.53 -34.74
N ARG A 459 -3.00 -6.61 -35.82
CA ARG A 459 -2.48 -6.68 -37.19
C ARG A 459 -1.98 -5.33 -37.72
N THR A 460 -2.26 -4.22 -37.03
CA THR A 460 -1.70 -2.91 -37.40
C THR A 460 -0.18 -2.96 -37.35
N GLY A 461 0.49 -2.40 -38.37
CA GLY A 461 1.96 -2.37 -38.40
C GLY A 461 2.53 -1.60 -37.20
N ARG A 462 3.60 -2.11 -36.59
CA ARG A 462 4.21 -1.51 -35.37
C ARG A 462 4.56 -0.02 -35.51
N ASP A 463 4.96 0.41 -36.70
CA ASP A 463 5.32 1.80 -37.03
C ASP A 463 4.18 2.61 -37.67
N GLU A 464 3.02 2.01 -37.88
CA GLU A 464 1.83 2.69 -38.39
C GLU A 464 1.16 3.54 -37.29
N PRO A 465 0.35 4.55 -37.67
CA PRO A 465 -0.48 5.27 -36.71
C PRO A 465 -1.39 4.32 -35.94
N CYS A 466 -1.50 4.52 -34.62
CA CYS A 466 -2.28 3.67 -33.74
C CYS A 466 -3.78 3.67 -34.12
N PRO A 467 -4.46 2.52 -34.18
CA PRO A 467 -5.87 2.43 -34.59
C PRO A 467 -6.84 3.05 -33.58
N CYS A 468 -6.37 3.46 -32.39
CA CYS A 468 -7.16 4.24 -31.44
C CYS A 468 -7.34 5.71 -31.85
N GLY A 469 -6.64 6.19 -32.89
CA GLY A 469 -6.74 7.56 -33.37
C GLY A 469 -5.86 8.57 -32.63
N SER A 470 -4.95 8.12 -31.75
CA SER A 470 -4.04 9.01 -31.00
C SER A 470 -2.99 9.72 -31.88
N GLY A 471 -2.80 9.27 -33.13
CA GLY A 471 -1.74 9.76 -34.02
C GLY A 471 -0.32 9.30 -33.64
N ARG A 472 -0.15 8.60 -32.50
CA ARG A 472 1.13 8.01 -32.08
C ARG A 472 1.41 6.72 -32.85
N LYS A 473 2.69 6.31 -32.94
CA LYS A 473 3.06 4.98 -33.49
C LYS A 473 2.43 3.86 -32.64
N PHE A 474 1.91 2.82 -33.29
CA PHE A 474 1.21 1.73 -32.62
C PHE A 474 2.03 1.08 -31.48
N ARG A 475 3.33 0.84 -31.73
CA ARG A 475 4.27 0.27 -30.73
C ARG A 475 4.51 1.12 -29.48
N ARG A 476 4.15 2.41 -29.49
CA ARG A 476 4.30 3.34 -28.35
C ARG A 476 2.95 3.77 -27.78
N CYS A 477 1.87 3.09 -28.18
CA CYS A 477 0.52 3.47 -27.80
C CYS A 477 -0.26 2.25 -27.31
N CYS A 478 -0.97 1.53 -28.18
CA CYS A 478 -1.88 0.46 -27.73
C CYS A 478 -1.31 -0.96 -27.88
N LEU A 479 -0.09 -1.15 -28.37
CA LEU A 479 0.44 -2.50 -28.63
C LEU A 479 0.47 -3.36 -27.36
N ASP A 480 1.10 -2.87 -26.30
CA ASP A 480 1.29 -3.64 -25.07
C ASP A 480 -0.07 -3.94 -24.39
N SER A 481 -0.91 -2.92 -24.24
CA SER A 481 -2.27 -3.09 -23.69
C SER A 481 -3.15 -4.06 -24.50
N LEU A 482 -3.01 -4.12 -25.83
CA LEU A 482 -3.74 -5.08 -26.65
C LEU A 482 -3.18 -6.50 -26.56
N LEU A 483 -1.88 -6.66 -26.30
CA LEU A 483 -1.28 -7.97 -26.04
C LEU A 483 -1.76 -8.53 -24.70
N GLU A 484 -1.74 -7.73 -23.64
CA GLU A 484 -2.30 -8.08 -22.32
C GLU A 484 -3.78 -8.47 -22.43
N MET A 485 -4.56 -7.64 -23.15
CA MET A 485 -5.98 -7.90 -23.36
C MET A 485 -6.22 -9.21 -24.15
N ARG A 486 -5.36 -9.52 -25.13
CA ARG A 486 -5.42 -10.78 -25.88
C ARG A 486 -5.16 -11.98 -24.97
N GLU A 487 -4.15 -11.91 -24.11
CA GLU A 487 -3.83 -12.99 -23.17
C GLU A 487 -4.97 -13.25 -22.21
N LEU A 488 -5.57 -12.19 -21.66
CA LEU A 488 -6.71 -12.29 -20.76
C LEU A 488 -7.94 -12.92 -21.45
N LEU A 489 -8.23 -12.53 -22.70
CA LEU A 489 -9.33 -13.11 -23.47
C LEU A 489 -9.11 -14.59 -23.82
N LEU A 490 -7.85 -14.99 -24.08
CA LEU A 490 -7.49 -16.39 -24.31
C LEU A 490 -7.67 -17.23 -23.03
N ALA A 491 -7.20 -16.72 -21.89
CA ALA A 491 -7.39 -17.38 -20.59
C ALA A 491 -8.88 -17.58 -20.25
N ARG A 492 -9.73 -16.59 -20.56
CA ARG A 492 -11.19 -16.69 -20.40
C ARG A 492 -11.81 -17.77 -21.29
N ALA A 493 -11.35 -17.88 -22.54
CA ALA A 493 -11.81 -18.90 -23.46
C ALA A 493 -11.42 -20.32 -22.98
N GLU A 494 -10.21 -20.48 -22.42
CA GLU A 494 -9.73 -21.74 -21.84
C GLU A 494 -10.49 -22.12 -20.57
N ALA A 495 -10.88 -21.15 -19.74
CA ALA A 495 -11.71 -21.35 -18.56
C ALA A 495 -13.18 -21.73 -18.89
N GLY A 496 -13.58 -21.69 -20.18
CA GLY A 496 -14.93 -22.00 -20.62
C GLY A 496 -15.96 -20.90 -20.36
N GLU A 497 -15.53 -19.68 -20.05
CA GLU A 497 -16.40 -18.56 -19.65
C GLU A 497 -16.93 -17.73 -20.85
N GLY A 498 -17.07 -18.34 -22.04
CA GLY A 498 -17.27 -17.60 -23.31
C GLY A 498 -18.17 -18.23 -24.37
N SER A 499 -19.03 -19.20 -24.03
CA SER A 499 -20.03 -19.75 -24.97
C SER A 499 -21.46 -19.36 -24.57
N ALA A 500 -21.83 -18.09 -24.79
CA ALA A 500 -23.22 -17.65 -24.86
C ALA A 500 -23.37 -16.48 -25.84
#